data_AF-A0A542DGG3-F1
#
_entry.id   AF-A0A542DGG3-F1
#
_cell.length_a   1.000
_cell.length_b   1.000
_cell.length_c   1.000
_cell.angle_alpha   90.00
_cell.angle_beta   90.00
_cell.angle_gamma   90.00
#
_symmetry.space_group_name_H-M   'P 1'
#
loop_
_entity.id
_entity.type
_entity.pdbx_description
1 polymer ?
#
loop_
_entity_poly.entity_id
_entity_poly.type
_entity_poly.pdbx_seq_one_letter_code
_entity_poly.pdbx_strand_id
1 'polypeptide(L)'
;MHIPGYPHEIEYRRERSKGYRDHLYTELADDMGFCLVHREDRKEAYLVGYATACAEDFLGRVNAPRGTWVVSVYRRWPEPARDHVVTIRLRWAP
;
A
#
# COMPACT_ATOMS: atom_id res chain seq x y z
N MET A 1 8.70 11.33 -21.75
CA MET A 1 8.94 12.32 -20.68
C MET A 1 8.89 11.55 -19.37
N HIS A 2 10.04 11.25 -18.78
CA HIS A 2 10.13 10.47 -17.54
C HIS A 2 10.05 11.46 -16.38
N ILE A 3 8.90 11.52 -15.71
CA ILE A 3 8.80 12.25 -14.44
C ILE A 3 9.64 11.44 -13.45
N PRO A 4 10.68 12.01 -12.81
CA PRO A 4 11.44 11.31 -11.79
C PRO A 4 10.58 11.24 -10.52
N GLY A 5 9.56 10.41 -10.57
CA GLY A 5 8.78 10.00 -9.42
C GLY A 5 9.47 8.86 -8.69
N TYR A 6 9.04 8.59 -7.47
CA TYR A 6 9.33 7.33 -6.78
C TYR A 6 8.06 6.50 -6.90
N PRO A 7 7.84 5.81 -8.04
CA PRO A 7 6.60 5.10 -8.29
C PRO A 7 6.47 3.95 -7.30
N HIS A 8 5.38 3.97 -6.54
CA HIS A 8 4.94 2.87 -5.72
C HIS A 8 3.72 2.23 -6.37
N GLU A 9 3.68 0.90 -6.31
CA GLU A 9 2.51 0.11 -6.66
C GLU A 9 1.91 -0.40 -5.37
N ILE A 10 0.61 -0.17 -5.19
CA ILE A 10 -0.13 -0.55 -3.99
C ILE A 10 -1.22 -1.52 -4.41
N GLU A 11 -1.11 -2.77 -3.95
CA GLU A 11 -2.06 -3.83 -4.23
C GLU A 11 -3.03 -4.01 -3.06
N TYR A 12 -4.33 -3.89 -3.33
CA TYR A 12 -5.40 -4.02 -2.36
C TYR A 12 -6.09 -5.36 -2.52
N ARG A 13 -5.93 -6.22 -1.52
CA ARG A 13 -6.57 -7.54 -1.49
C ARG A 13 -7.60 -7.61 -0.37
N ARG A 14 -8.80 -8.08 -0.68
CA ARG A 14 -9.84 -8.29 0.33
C ARG A 14 -9.83 -9.74 0.81
N GLU A 15 -9.80 -9.94 2.11
CA GLU A 15 -9.89 -11.27 2.71
C GLU A 15 -11.34 -11.76 2.67
N ARG A 16 -11.55 -12.92 2.03
CA ARG A 16 -12.88 -13.56 1.91
C ARG A 16 -13.09 -14.59 3.01
N SER A 17 -12.04 -15.38 3.24
CA SER A 17 -11.96 -16.41 4.27
C SER A 17 -10.49 -16.61 4.64
N LYS A 18 -10.22 -17.35 5.71
CA LYS A 18 -8.86 -17.55 6.20
C LYS A 18 -7.97 -18.13 5.10
N GLY A 19 -6.96 -17.37 4.68
CA GLY A 19 -6.01 -17.77 3.63
C GLY A 19 -6.44 -17.45 2.20
N TYR A 20 -7.68 -17.02 1.96
CA TYR A 20 -8.19 -16.65 0.64
C TYR A 20 -8.37 -15.14 0.51
N ARG A 21 -7.73 -14.57 -0.51
CA ARG A 21 -7.67 -13.13 -0.75
C ARG A 21 -7.94 -12.83 -2.22
N ASP A 22 -8.91 -11.98 -2.48
CA ASP A 22 -9.19 -11.49 -3.83
C ASP A 22 -8.40 -10.19 -4.05
N HIS A 23 -7.58 -10.13 -5.11
CA HIS A 23 -6.96 -8.88 -5.54
C HIS A 23 -8.00 -8.03 -6.27
N LEU A 24 -8.38 -6.88 -5.70
CA LEU A 24 -9.46 -6.05 -6.22
C LEU A 24 -8.97 -4.75 -6.84
N TYR A 25 -7.92 -4.15 -6.30
CA TYR A 25 -7.41 -2.87 -6.82
C TYR A 25 -5.89 -2.82 -6.83
N THR A 26 -5.36 -2.09 -7.81
CA THR A 26 -3.96 -1.69 -7.88
C THR A 26 -3.93 -0.18 -8.05
N GLU A 27 -3.20 0.51 -7.17
CA GLU A 27 -2.96 1.96 -7.25
C GLU A 27 -1.49 2.19 -7.62
N LEU A 28 -1.25 3.09 -8.58
CA LEU A 28 0.07 3.62 -8.85
C LEU A 28 0.18 4.98 -8.17
N ALA A 29 1.01 5.06 -7.13
CA ALA A 29 1.22 6.25 -6.33
C ALA A 29 2.62 6.81 -6.61
N ASP A 30 2.71 8.09 -6.96
CA ASP A 30 3.99 8.81 -6.95
C ASP A 30 4.12 9.52 -5.60
N ASP A 31 4.65 8.80 -4.62
CA ASP A 31 4.61 9.22 -3.21
C ASP A 31 5.96 9.05 -2.52
N MET A 32 6.50 10.18 -2.06
CA MET A 32 7.75 10.25 -1.33
C MET A 32 7.65 9.73 0.11
N GLY A 33 6.46 9.64 0.69
CA GLY A 33 6.25 9.27 2.08
C GLY A 33 6.87 7.92 2.42
N PHE A 34 6.84 6.95 1.51
CA PHE A 34 7.50 5.65 1.68
C PHE A 34 9.04 5.71 1.71
N CYS A 35 9.64 6.87 1.43
CA CYS A 35 11.08 7.10 1.40
C CYS A 35 11.60 7.97 2.57
N LEU A 36 10.73 8.62 3.37
CA LEU A 36 11.12 9.69 4.30
C LEU A 36 11.66 9.24 5.68
N VAL A 37 12.10 8.00 5.84
CA VAL A 37 12.48 7.49 7.17
C VAL A 37 13.84 8.04 7.63
N HIS A 38 13.82 8.84 8.71
CA HIS A 38 15.02 9.45 9.31
C HIS A 38 15.74 8.57 10.34
N ARG A 39 15.07 7.54 10.88
CA ARG A 39 15.66 6.59 11.85
C ARG A 39 15.20 5.16 11.57
N GLU A 40 16.16 4.24 11.43
CA GLU A 40 15.88 2.85 11.07
C GLU A 40 15.07 2.11 12.14
N ASP A 41 15.28 2.43 13.43
CA ASP A 41 14.57 1.84 14.57
C ASP A 41 13.05 2.11 14.57
N ARG A 42 12.59 3.10 13.80
CA ARG A 42 11.17 3.47 13.69
C ARG A 42 10.60 3.23 12.29
N LYS A 43 11.40 2.68 11.38
CA LYS A 43 11.04 2.49 9.97
C LYS A 43 9.74 1.72 9.81
N GLU A 44 9.62 0.57 10.49
CA GLU A 44 8.45 -0.30 10.39
C GLU A 44 7.18 0.41 10.89
N ALA A 45 7.21 0.99 12.09
CA ALA A 45 6.07 1.68 12.67
C ALA A 45 5.62 2.86 11.80
N TYR A 46 6.57 3.62 11.26
CA TYR A 46 6.29 4.72 10.34
C TYR A 46 5.64 4.22 9.04
N LEU A 47 6.20 3.20 8.39
CA LEU A 47 5.67 2.65 7.14
C LEU A 47 4.28 2.04 7.34
N VAL A 48 4.03 1.37 8.47
CA VAL A 48 2.71 0.83 8.81
C VAL A 48 1.69 1.96 8.97
N GLY A 49 2.02 3.01 9.72
CA GLY A 49 1.14 4.15 9.93
C GLY A 49 0.84 4.88 8.61
N TYR A 50 1.88 5.14 7.82
CA TYR A 50 1.76 5.82 6.53
C TYR A 50 0.94 5.00 5.53
N ALA A 51 1.24 3.72 5.36
CA ALA A 51 0.49 2.84 4.47
C ALA A 51 -0.99 2.72 4.88
N THR A 52 -1.28 2.76 6.19
CA THR A 52 -2.66 2.69 6.70
C THR A 52 -3.44 3.93 6.28
N ALA A 53 -2.85 5.13 6.45
CA ALA A 53 -3.48 6.37 6.04
C ALA A 53 -3.74 6.42 4.52
N CYS A 54 -2.76 6.02 3.70
CA CYS A 54 -2.94 5.92 2.25
C CYS A 54 -4.06 4.93 1.88
N ALA A 55 -4.10 3.79 2.55
CA ALA A 55 -5.09 2.76 2.28
C ALA A 55 -6.52 3.21 2.64
N GLU A 56 -6.71 3.85 3.79
CA GLU A 56 -8.02 4.36 4.21
C GLU A 56 -8.55 5.42 3.25
N ASP A 57 -7.68 6.35 2.81
CA ASP A 57 -8.03 7.35 1.80
C ASP A 57 -8.46 6.70 0.48
N PHE A 58 -7.65 5.79 -0.06
CA PHE A 58 -7.96 5.12 -1.32
C PHE A 58 -9.25 4.30 -1.24
N LEU A 59 -9.41 3.48 -0.19
CA LEU A 59 -10.62 2.66 0.02
C LEU A 59 -11.87 3.54 0.16
N GLY A 60 -11.75 4.71 0.77
CA GLY A 60 -12.79 5.74 0.80
C GLY A 60 -13.13 6.26 -0.60
N ARG A 61 -12.12 6.67 -1.38
CA ARG A 61 -12.28 7.19 -2.75
C ARG A 61 -13.00 6.22 -3.68
N VAL A 62 -12.68 4.92 -3.59
CA VAL A 62 -13.29 3.89 -4.45
C VAL A 62 -14.57 3.28 -3.87
N ASN A 63 -15.05 3.79 -2.72
CA ASN A 63 -16.20 3.23 -1.99
C ASN A 63 -16.09 1.71 -1.78
N ALA A 64 -14.93 1.27 -1.28
CA ALA A 64 -14.61 -0.15 -1.17
C ALA A 64 -15.53 -0.89 -0.19
N PRO A 65 -15.89 -2.16 -0.46
CA PRO A 65 -16.69 -2.95 0.46
C PRO A 65 -16.05 -3.09 1.85
N ARG A 66 -16.88 -2.99 2.89
CA ARG A 66 -16.51 -3.31 4.28
C ARG A 66 -15.81 -4.66 4.37
N GLY A 67 -14.80 -4.78 5.23
CA GLY A 67 -14.12 -6.06 5.47
C GLY A 67 -12.66 -5.91 5.87
N THR A 68 -11.97 -7.04 5.88
CA THR A 68 -10.53 -7.09 6.16
C THR A 68 -9.75 -6.96 4.86
N TRP A 69 -8.82 -6.03 4.82
CA TRP A 69 -7.97 -5.74 3.67
C TRP A 69 -6.52 -6.02 4.00
N VAL A 70 -5.82 -6.59 3.03
CA VAL A 70 -4.38 -6.78 3.03
C VAL A 70 -3.82 -5.91 1.92
N VAL A 71 -3.06 -4.89 2.29
CA VAL A 71 -2.52 -3.89 1.38
C VAL A 71 -1.02 -4.07 1.32
N SER A 72 -0.47 -4.29 0.12
CA SER A 72 0.96 -4.49 -0.09
C SER A 72 1.52 -3.38 -0.96
N VAL A 73 2.55 -2.72 -0.46
CA VAL A 73 3.23 -1.62 -1.13
C VAL A 73 4.53 -2.14 -1.72
N TYR A 74 4.75 -1.83 -2.99
CA TYR A 74 5.96 -2.14 -3.73
C TYR A 74 6.58 -0.86 -4.25
N ARG A 75 7.90 -0.73 -4.15
CA ARG A 75 8.65 0.28 -4.87
C ARG A 75 8.94 -0.27 -6.26
N ARG A 76 8.61 0.49 -7.29
CA ARG A 76 8.94 0.14 -8.67
C ARG A 76 10.32 0.64 -9.05
N TRP A 77 11.08 -0.20 -9.72
CA TRP A 77 12.29 0.17 -10.45
C TRP A 77 12.00 0.18 -11.96
N PRO A 78 12.93 0.68 -12.80
CA PRO A 78 12.90 0.34 -14.22
C PRO A 78 12.76 -1.18 -14.36
N GLU A 79 11.75 -1.62 -15.11
CA GLU A 79 11.25 -3.01 -15.16
C GLU A 79 12.36 -4.07 -15.33
N PRO A 80 12.16 -5.32 -14.83
CA PRO A 80 10.94 -5.87 -14.23
C PRO A 80 10.94 -5.93 -12.69
N ALA A 81 11.90 -5.28 -12.01
CA ALA A 81 12.05 -5.41 -10.56
C ALA A 81 11.08 -4.51 -9.79
N ARG A 82 10.46 -5.08 -8.75
CA ARG A 82 9.74 -4.34 -7.70
C ARG A 82 10.21 -4.83 -6.34
N ASP A 83 10.50 -3.90 -5.44
CA ASP A 83 10.88 -4.21 -4.07
C ASP A 83 9.66 -4.12 -3.17
N HIS A 84 9.47 -5.14 -2.33
CA HIS A 84 8.46 -5.05 -1.27
C HIS A 84 8.87 -4.01 -0.23
N VAL A 85 7.95 -3.11 0.11
CA VAL A 85 8.18 -2.04 1.10
C VAL A 85 7.50 -2.40 2.43
N VAL A 86 6.20 -2.66 2.39
CA VAL A 86 5.41 -3.01 3.58
C VAL A 86 4.13 -3.73 3.16
N THR A 87 3.66 -4.66 3.99
CA THR A 87 2.30 -5.19 3.89
C THR A 87 1.58 -4.91 5.21
N ILE A 88 0.43 -4.28 5.12
CA ILE A 88 -0.44 -4.03 6.27
C ILE A 88 -1.72 -4.85 6.15
N ARG A 89 -2.34 -5.11 7.30
CA ARG A 89 -3.67 -5.69 7.39
C ARG A 89 -4.54 -4.72 8.19
N LEU A 90 -5.61 -4.23 7.58
CA LEU A 90 -6.55 -3.32 8.24
C LEU A 90 -7.99 -3.80 8.11
N ARG A 91 -8.83 -3.38 9.05
CA ARG A 91 -10.28 -3.59 9.00
C ARG A 91 -10.93 -2.30 8.50
N TRP A 92 -11.50 -2.35 7.32
CA TRP A 92 -12.20 -1.24 6.68
C TRP A 92 -13.69 -1.25 7.03
N ALA A 93 -14.17 -0.17 7.62
CA ALA A 93 -15.57 0.03 7.99
C ALA A 93 -15.95 1.53 7.87
N PRO A 94 -16.23 2.03 6.65
CA PRO A 94 -16.77 3.36 6.44
C PRO A 94 -18.20 3.47 6.97
#